data_AF-A0A9Q9DTE9-F1
#
_entry.id   AF-A0A9Q9DTE9-F1
#
_cell.length_a   1.000
_cell.length_b   1.000
_cell.length_c   1.000
_cell.angle_alpha   90.00
_cell.angle_beta   90.00
_cell.angle_gamma   90.00
#
_symmetry.space_group_name_H-M   'P 1'
#
loop_
_entity.id
_entity.type
_entity.pdbx_description
1 polymer ?
#
loop_
_entity_poly.entity_id
_entity_poly.type
_entity_poly.pdbx_seq_one_letter_code
_entity_poly.pdbx_strand_id
1 'polypeptide(L)'
;MNNQTIYRLMAAVQLINTNLNTAPGSWRGQVQAIRTITTTLELTDRTPDDTHRRWQIAFINLAQHVAFSDADNGSITDIADWCLRQLLTLLSLYPNDVEILSLIGRNWLLRAQKALASIARAEDGPLYQSNSYSSHAVTQRLNDAHHVEARGLLLPATDYLQRAVEAARVQRNLTGSLIVTAAEAFMSLGNVTSPRLRNDSNSDRVSTYRNRIPSLKNIQRISDIRSSLPSTPRFSLLGRINLAAEHLPSSSVCLPMAASALNEERELAINPIVASSVQHNTQVISNIRSLTASLFGVAAGTLGLESYAGFIFYILGSLIVSALLFALKTGGKPSTYFYRPLGDLWLGDVFGGLSGFVLTWTLFYGLTKMLEARLEQANTLKKVVDAIKDLVQDCNFDCNDMGIALQAMDNSHVALVSMMLNSGAFSPFRCDRNIALGINLGSLTKVLRAAGNEDILTIKAEDAPDVVNLVFETKSSSRISEYDIKLMDIDQEHLGIPDTEYAATIKMPAAEFQRICRDLGALSESVLIECSKDGVKFACSGDIGSGSVILKQNPSIDKPSEEVTIDMTEPVALTFSLKYLTNFCKASGLSDQVKLCLSSEVPLLVEYGLQDQSYLRFYLAPKIGDED
;
A
#
# COMPACT_ATOMS: atom_id res chain seq x y z
N MET A 1 -48.07 -2.58 27.37
CA MET A 1 -48.36 -1.69 28.53
C MET A 1 -49.78 -1.92 28.98
N ASN A 2 -50.10 -1.69 30.27
CA ASN A 2 -51.48 -1.79 30.76
C ASN A 2 -52.30 -0.59 30.22
N ASN A 3 -53.51 -0.81 29.70
CA ASN A 3 -54.29 0.23 28.99
C ASN A 3 -54.54 1.49 29.85
N GLN A 4 -54.70 1.32 31.17
CA GLN A 4 -54.84 2.45 32.10
C GLN A 4 -53.61 3.38 32.16
N THR A 5 -52.41 2.84 32.01
CA THR A 5 -51.16 3.64 31.98
C THR A 5 -51.09 4.47 30.71
N ILE A 6 -51.54 3.91 29.58
CA ILE A 6 -51.59 4.61 28.29
C ILE A 6 -52.56 5.79 28.38
N TYR A 7 -53.77 5.61 28.94
CA TYR A 7 -54.72 6.71 29.11
C TYR A 7 -54.22 7.85 30.00
N ARG A 8 -53.46 7.55 31.06
CA ARG A 8 -52.85 8.59 31.92
C ARG A 8 -51.78 9.40 31.18
N LEU A 9 -50.96 8.72 30.37
CA LEU A 9 -49.97 9.38 29.51
C LEU A 9 -50.68 10.21 28.43
N MET A 10 -51.79 9.70 27.87
CA MET A 10 -52.68 10.42 26.95
C MET A 10 -53.15 11.78 27.47
N ALA A 11 -53.71 11.79 28.67
CA ALA A 11 -54.15 13.02 29.31
C ALA A 11 -52.99 14.00 29.60
N ALA A 12 -51.82 13.49 30.00
CA ALA A 12 -50.67 14.32 30.32
C ALA A 12 -50.13 15.09 29.10
N VAL A 13 -50.02 14.46 27.93
CA VAL A 13 -49.55 15.14 26.70
C VAL A 13 -50.58 16.13 26.18
N GLN A 14 -51.89 15.83 26.30
CA GLN A 14 -52.93 16.78 25.94
C GLN A 14 -52.81 18.06 26.78
N LEU A 15 -52.57 17.92 28.09
CA LEU A 15 -52.34 19.05 28.98
C LEU A 15 -51.07 19.86 28.61
N ILE A 16 -49.97 19.17 28.28
CA ILE A 16 -48.73 19.83 27.82
C ILE A 16 -48.98 20.59 26.51
N ASN A 17 -49.72 19.99 25.57
CA ASN A 17 -50.06 20.60 24.29
C ASN A 17 -50.95 21.83 24.45
N THR A 18 -51.96 21.79 25.33
CA THR A 18 -52.79 22.97 25.62
C THR A 18 -51.99 24.10 26.25
N ASN A 19 -51.08 23.78 27.18
CA ASN A 19 -50.22 24.78 27.83
C ASN A 19 -49.27 25.46 26.85
N LEU A 20 -48.65 24.68 25.94
CA LEU A 20 -47.77 25.22 24.90
C LEU A 20 -48.52 26.11 23.90
N ASN A 21 -49.77 25.77 23.59
CA ASN A 21 -50.61 26.60 22.72
C ASN A 21 -51.03 27.92 23.38
N THR A 22 -51.25 27.94 24.70
CA THR A 22 -51.59 29.17 25.44
C THR A 22 -50.39 30.07 25.74
N ALA A 23 -49.21 29.49 25.98
CA ALA A 23 -48.01 30.22 26.39
C ALA A 23 -46.74 29.59 25.78
N PRO A 24 -46.36 29.95 24.55
CA PRO A 24 -45.26 29.31 23.82
C PRO A 24 -43.87 29.54 24.45
N GLY A 25 -43.70 30.57 25.28
CA GLY A 25 -42.45 30.82 26.03
C GLY A 25 -42.23 29.89 27.23
N SER A 26 -43.24 29.11 27.63
CA SER A 26 -43.19 28.24 28.83
C SER A 26 -42.56 26.86 28.58
N TRP A 27 -42.04 26.60 27.38
CA TRP A 27 -41.55 25.28 26.95
C TRP A 27 -40.48 24.70 27.89
N ARG A 28 -39.64 25.54 28.52
CA ARG A 28 -38.60 25.12 29.48
C ARG A 28 -39.19 24.40 30.70
N GLY A 29 -40.36 24.83 31.17
CA GLY A 29 -41.07 24.19 32.29
C GLY A 29 -41.65 22.82 31.94
N GLN A 30 -41.86 22.55 30.65
CA GLN A 30 -42.43 21.29 30.16
C GLN A 30 -41.36 20.22 29.87
N VAL A 31 -40.08 20.59 29.82
CA VAL A 31 -38.97 19.67 29.49
C VAL A 31 -38.89 18.51 30.47
N GLN A 32 -38.99 18.78 31.78
CA GLN A 32 -38.90 17.73 32.80
C GLN A 32 -40.10 16.77 32.77
N ALA A 33 -41.30 17.29 32.46
CA ALA A 33 -42.49 16.47 32.26
C ALA A 33 -42.32 15.55 31.05
N ILE A 34 -41.80 16.07 29.94
CA ILE A 34 -41.51 15.27 28.74
C ILE A 34 -40.44 14.22 29.03
N ARG A 35 -39.35 14.55 29.72
CA ARG A 35 -38.32 13.57 30.12
C ARG A 35 -38.88 12.43 30.96
N THR A 36 -39.78 12.75 31.88
CA THR A 36 -40.45 11.74 32.72
C THR A 36 -41.34 10.82 31.87
N ILE A 37 -42.00 11.37 30.86
CA ILE A 37 -42.81 10.60 29.91
C ILE A 37 -41.90 9.77 28.99
N THR A 38 -40.80 10.31 28.47
CA THR A 38 -39.90 9.57 27.57
C THR A 38 -39.15 8.43 28.27
N THR A 39 -38.84 8.55 29.56
CA THR A 39 -38.24 7.45 30.35
C THR A 39 -39.24 6.36 30.70
N THR A 40 -40.52 6.70 30.87
CA THR A 40 -41.58 5.71 31.13
C THR A 40 -42.14 5.09 29.87
N LEU A 41 -41.96 5.74 28.72
CA LEU A 41 -42.47 5.33 27.42
C LEU A 41 -41.32 4.85 26.51
N GLU A 42 -40.96 3.57 26.64
CA GLU A 42 -40.15 2.89 25.62
C GLU A 42 -41.10 2.15 24.65
N LEU A 43 -41.19 2.62 23.40
CA LEU A 43 -42.11 2.02 22.43
C LEU A 43 -41.47 0.75 21.85
N THR A 44 -41.73 -0.38 22.50
CA THR A 44 -41.38 -1.72 21.98
C THR A 44 -42.64 -2.54 21.71
N ASP A 45 -43.69 -1.92 21.18
CA ASP A 45 -44.87 -2.66 20.74
C ASP A 45 -44.61 -3.25 19.35
N ARG A 46 -44.56 -4.57 19.28
CA ARG A 46 -44.31 -5.33 18.04
C ARG A 46 -45.62 -5.70 17.33
N THR A 47 -46.76 -5.34 17.93
CA THR A 47 -48.07 -5.57 17.34
C THR A 47 -48.59 -4.29 16.69
N PRO A 48 -49.02 -4.34 15.41
CA PRO A 48 -49.54 -3.17 14.73
C PRO A 48 -50.93 -2.81 15.28
N ASP A 49 -50.98 -1.79 16.14
CA ASP A 49 -52.22 -1.16 16.62
C ASP A 49 -52.31 0.29 16.13
N ASP A 50 -53.37 0.57 15.37
CA ASP A 50 -53.65 1.88 14.77
C ASP A 50 -53.93 2.98 15.80
N THR A 51 -54.52 2.63 16.95
CA THR A 51 -54.86 3.59 18.00
C THR A 51 -53.60 4.03 18.76
N HIS A 52 -52.73 3.06 19.08
CA HIS A 52 -51.43 3.32 19.68
C HIS A 52 -50.53 4.12 18.74
N ARG A 53 -50.49 3.77 17.44
CA ARG A 53 -49.71 4.51 16.43
C ARG A 53 -50.06 6.00 16.41
N ARG A 54 -51.35 6.36 16.32
CA ARG A 54 -51.77 7.78 16.23
C ARG A 54 -51.35 8.59 17.44
N TRP A 55 -51.53 8.02 18.62
CA TRP A 55 -51.12 8.64 19.87
C TRP A 55 -49.59 8.80 19.96
N GLN A 56 -48.84 7.77 19.58
CA GLN A 56 -47.37 7.78 19.58
C GLN A 56 -46.83 8.87 18.65
N ILE A 57 -47.38 8.97 17.43
CA ILE A 57 -47.02 10.02 16.46
C ILE A 57 -47.33 11.41 17.03
N ALA A 58 -48.50 11.60 17.64
CA ALA A 58 -48.89 12.87 18.25
C ALA A 58 -47.96 13.27 19.40
N PHE A 59 -47.59 12.32 20.28
CA PHE A 59 -46.65 12.59 21.37
C PHE A 59 -45.24 12.90 20.86
N ILE A 60 -44.73 12.11 19.90
CA ILE A 60 -43.40 12.35 19.33
C ILE A 60 -43.35 13.71 18.64
N ASN A 61 -44.40 14.10 17.92
CA ASN A 61 -44.48 15.42 17.32
C ASN A 61 -44.40 16.52 18.40
N LEU A 62 -45.14 16.40 19.51
CA LEU A 62 -45.06 17.33 20.63
C LEU A 62 -43.66 17.39 21.26
N ALA A 63 -43.04 16.22 21.47
CA ALA A 63 -41.70 16.11 22.03
C ALA A 63 -40.65 16.73 21.10
N GLN A 64 -40.78 16.56 19.78
CA GLN A 64 -39.94 17.26 18.79
C GLN A 64 -40.13 18.78 18.86
N HIS A 65 -41.37 19.27 18.98
CA HIS A 65 -41.64 20.69 19.12
C HIS A 65 -40.93 21.31 20.34
N VAL A 66 -40.88 20.61 21.47
CA VAL A 66 -40.16 21.08 22.66
C VAL A 66 -38.64 20.90 22.52
N ALA A 67 -38.18 19.77 21.98
CA ALA A 67 -36.75 19.48 21.80
C ALA A 67 -36.02 20.51 20.92
N PHE A 68 -36.74 21.06 19.93
CA PHE A 68 -36.19 22.02 18.98
C PHE A 68 -36.69 23.46 19.20
N SER A 69 -37.31 23.77 20.35
CA SER A 69 -37.87 25.11 20.65
C SER A 69 -36.87 26.27 20.50
N ASP A 70 -35.55 26.01 20.58
CA ASP A 70 -34.47 26.96 20.29
C ASP A 70 -33.44 26.37 19.30
N ALA A 71 -33.92 25.88 18.15
CA ALA A 71 -33.09 25.17 17.16
C ALA A 71 -31.87 25.95 16.66
N ASP A 72 -31.93 27.29 16.64
CA ASP A 72 -30.82 28.16 16.20
C ASP A 72 -29.60 28.11 17.16
N ASN A 73 -29.84 27.93 18.46
CA ASN A 73 -28.79 27.82 19.48
C ASN A 73 -28.45 26.36 19.83
N GLY A 74 -29.35 25.43 19.53
CA GLY A 74 -29.15 23.99 19.67
C GLY A 74 -30.37 23.26 20.20
N SER A 75 -30.46 21.97 19.87
CA SER A 75 -31.55 21.10 20.35
C SER A 75 -31.26 20.52 21.73
N ILE A 76 -32.32 20.18 22.46
CA ILE A 76 -32.21 19.29 23.62
C ILE A 76 -31.94 17.87 23.12
N THR A 77 -30.68 17.44 23.17
CA THR A 77 -30.17 16.26 22.47
C THR A 77 -30.83 14.95 22.93
N ASP A 78 -31.02 14.78 24.23
CA ASP A 78 -31.65 13.59 24.83
C ASP A 78 -33.07 13.33 24.30
N ILE A 79 -33.91 14.36 24.25
CA ILE A 79 -35.28 14.28 23.75
C ILE A 79 -35.28 14.14 22.22
N ALA A 80 -34.42 14.88 21.52
CA ALA A 80 -34.31 14.80 20.07
C ALA A 80 -33.88 13.40 19.59
N ASP A 81 -32.91 12.79 20.27
CA ASP A 81 -32.39 11.44 19.99
C ASP A 81 -33.41 10.37 20.36
N TRP A 82 -34.15 10.56 21.45
CA TRP A 82 -35.29 9.70 21.78
C TRP A 82 -36.35 9.76 20.68
N CYS A 83 -36.75 10.96 20.22
CA CYS A 83 -37.76 11.12 19.16
C CYS A 83 -37.34 10.43 17.85
N LEU A 84 -36.07 10.58 17.45
CA LEU A 84 -35.56 9.94 16.24
C LEU A 84 -35.58 8.41 16.36
N ARG A 85 -35.11 7.87 17.49
CA ARG A 85 -35.13 6.42 17.76
C ARG A 85 -36.55 5.85 17.73
N GLN A 86 -37.51 6.54 18.36
CA GLN A 86 -38.91 6.11 18.35
C GLN A 86 -39.52 6.13 16.95
N LEU A 87 -39.22 7.16 16.14
CA LEU A 87 -39.73 7.23 14.76
C LEU A 87 -39.14 6.18 13.84
N LEU A 88 -37.84 5.87 13.98
CA LEU A 88 -37.22 4.79 13.22
C LEU A 88 -37.83 3.43 13.60
N THR A 89 -38.11 3.24 14.89
CA THR A 89 -38.83 2.05 15.37
C THR A 89 -40.23 1.97 14.75
N LEU A 90 -40.98 3.08 14.70
CA LEU A 90 -42.30 3.11 14.07
C LEU A 90 -42.22 2.95 12.54
N LEU A 91 -41.18 3.45 11.89
CA LEU A 91 -40.95 3.27 10.46
C LEU A 91 -40.71 1.80 10.12
N SER A 92 -40.04 1.04 11.00
CA SER A 92 -39.86 -0.40 10.84
C SER A 92 -41.19 -1.17 10.83
N LEU A 93 -42.20 -0.67 11.54
CA LEU A 93 -43.55 -1.24 11.59
C LEU A 93 -44.44 -0.72 10.44
N TYR A 94 -44.26 0.54 10.04
CA TYR A 94 -45.07 1.22 9.03
C TYR A 94 -44.19 1.93 7.99
N PRO A 95 -43.59 1.20 7.03
CA PRO A 95 -42.52 1.71 6.15
C PRO A 95 -42.96 2.79 5.16
N ASN A 96 -44.25 2.86 4.84
CA ASN A 96 -44.81 3.80 3.85
C ASN A 96 -45.71 4.87 4.49
N ASP A 97 -45.64 5.05 5.81
CA ASP A 97 -46.44 6.07 6.49
C ASP A 97 -45.85 7.47 6.25
N VAL A 98 -46.66 8.33 5.65
CA VAL A 98 -46.26 9.70 5.26
C VAL A 98 -45.94 10.54 6.49
N GLU A 99 -46.69 10.39 7.58
CA GLU A 99 -46.49 11.20 8.79
C GLU A 99 -45.17 10.86 9.46
N ILE A 100 -44.85 9.57 9.58
CA ILE A 100 -43.60 9.09 10.17
C ILE A 100 -42.39 9.55 9.34
N LEU A 101 -42.43 9.34 8.02
CA LEU A 101 -41.36 9.78 7.11
C LEU A 101 -41.17 11.30 7.17
N SER A 102 -42.26 12.07 7.25
CA SER A 102 -42.20 13.53 7.37
C SER A 102 -41.58 13.99 8.69
N LEU A 103 -41.89 13.34 9.80
CA LEU A 103 -41.37 13.67 11.13
C LEU A 103 -39.89 13.29 11.27
N ILE A 104 -39.43 12.22 10.62
CA ILE A 104 -38.00 11.86 10.56
C ILE A 104 -37.24 12.91 9.75
N GLY A 105 -37.72 13.22 8.55
CA GLY A 105 -37.10 14.24 7.70
C GLY A 105 -37.04 15.61 8.37
N ARG A 106 -38.12 16.01 9.07
CA ARG A 106 -38.19 17.24 9.85
C ARG A 106 -37.23 17.23 11.04
N ASN A 107 -37.05 16.10 11.74
CA ASN A 107 -36.08 15.97 12.84
C ASN A 107 -34.65 16.27 12.36
N TRP A 108 -34.24 15.67 11.24
CA TRP A 108 -32.92 15.92 10.63
C TRP A 108 -32.76 17.36 10.16
N LEU A 109 -33.80 17.95 9.54
CA LEU A 109 -33.81 19.35 9.14
C LEU A 109 -33.65 20.29 10.34
N LEU A 110 -34.34 20.02 11.45
CA LEU A 110 -34.26 20.83 12.68
C LEU A 110 -32.88 20.71 13.35
N ARG A 111 -32.23 19.54 13.29
CA ARG A 111 -30.84 19.37 13.76
C ARG A 111 -29.84 20.22 12.96
N ALA A 112 -30.08 20.37 11.65
CA ALA A 112 -29.21 21.17 10.78
C ALA A 112 -29.30 22.69 11.06
N GLN A 113 -30.37 23.18 11.72
CA GLN A 113 -30.62 24.61 11.89
C GLN A 113 -29.52 25.34 12.65
N LYS A 114 -28.90 24.72 13.66
CA LYS A 114 -27.77 25.33 14.40
C LYS A 114 -26.58 25.61 13.48
N ALA A 115 -26.21 24.65 12.64
CA ALA A 115 -25.12 24.79 11.67
C ALA A 115 -25.47 25.85 10.61
N LEU A 116 -26.71 25.83 10.09
CA LEU A 116 -27.21 26.83 9.14
C LEU A 116 -27.24 28.24 9.73
N ALA A 117 -27.59 28.39 11.02
CA ALA A 117 -27.56 29.66 11.73
C ALA A 117 -26.13 30.16 12.01
N SER A 118 -25.17 29.26 12.16
CA SER A 118 -23.74 29.61 12.24
C SER A 118 -23.22 30.13 10.90
N ILE A 119 -23.55 29.43 9.81
CA ILE A 119 -23.21 29.82 8.43
C ILE A 119 -23.79 31.20 8.11
N ALA A 120 -25.08 31.42 8.39
CA ALA A 120 -25.73 32.71 8.14
C ALA A 120 -25.09 33.86 8.92
N ARG A 121 -24.67 33.64 10.17
CA ARG A 121 -23.96 34.65 10.98
C ARG A 121 -22.57 34.96 10.44
N ALA A 122 -21.88 33.95 9.89
CA ALA A 122 -20.59 34.14 9.24
C ALA A 122 -20.73 34.91 7.92
N GLU A 123 -21.80 34.67 7.17
CA GLU A 123 -22.14 35.34 5.90
C GLU A 123 -22.49 36.83 6.06
N ASP A 124 -23.09 37.22 7.18
CA ASP A 124 -23.47 38.62 7.49
C ASP A 124 -22.31 39.49 8.05
N GLY A 125 -21.10 38.94 8.18
CA GLY A 125 -19.93 39.66 8.72
C GLY A 125 -19.26 40.64 7.73
N PRO A 126 -18.62 41.73 8.20
CA PRO A 126 -18.00 42.75 7.33
C PRO A 126 -16.87 42.23 6.43
N LEU A 127 -16.22 41.11 6.80
CA LEU A 127 -15.20 40.42 6.00
C LEU A 127 -15.78 39.63 4.80
N TYR A 128 -17.09 39.39 4.78
CA TYR A 128 -17.74 38.53 3.78
C TYR A 128 -18.04 39.27 2.47
N GLN A 129 -18.25 40.59 2.52
CA GLN A 129 -18.60 41.41 1.35
C GLN A 129 -17.42 41.70 0.40
N SER A 130 -16.17 41.65 0.86
CA SER A 130 -15.00 42.05 0.05
C SER A 130 -14.46 40.95 -0.88
N ASN A 131 -14.86 39.69 -0.67
CA ASN A 131 -14.11 38.55 -1.19
C ASN A 131 -14.96 37.62 -2.07
N SER A 132 -16.00 38.16 -2.72
CA SER A 132 -17.08 37.44 -3.42
C SER A 132 -16.79 37.05 -4.87
N TYR A 133 -15.59 37.35 -5.41
CA TYR A 133 -15.33 37.23 -6.86
C TYR A 133 -14.36 36.12 -7.30
N SER A 134 -13.76 35.32 -6.40
CA SER A 134 -12.84 34.23 -6.79
C SER A 134 -13.43 32.83 -6.55
N SER A 135 -13.39 31.97 -7.59
CA SER A 135 -13.92 30.60 -7.57
C SER A 135 -13.21 29.70 -6.55
N HIS A 136 -11.92 29.96 -6.27
CA HIS A 136 -11.16 29.26 -5.23
C HIS A 136 -11.59 29.63 -3.81
N ALA A 137 -11.91 30.91 -3.53
CA ALA A 137 -12.42 31.29 -2.21
C ALA A 137 -13.80 30.69 -1.92
N VAL A 138 -14.65 30.53 -2.93
CA VAL A 138 -15.95 29.85 -2.79
C VAL A 138 -15.76 28.37 -2.45
N THR A 139 -14.80 27.69 -3.09
CA THR A 139 -14.55 26.26 -2.86
C THR A 139 -13.97 26.00 -1.47
N GLN A 140 -13.11 26.91 -0.98
CA GLN A 140 -12.51 26.80 0.35
C GLN A 140 -13.54 27.03 1.47
N ARG A 141 -14.54 27.89 1.26
CA ARG A 141 -15.65 28.12 2.21
C ARG A 141 -16.58 26.91 2.36
N LEU A 142 -16.86 26.23 1.26
CA LEU A 142 -17.72 25.03 1.25
C LEU A 142 -17.09 23.83 1.99
N ASN A 143 -15.79 23.88 2.27
CA ASN A 143 -15.07 22.86 3.03
C ASN A 143 -14.94 23.20 4.53
N ASP A 144 -15.55 24.29 5.00
CA ASP A 144 -15.56 24.66 6.41
C ASP A 144 -16.40 23.68 7.25
N ALA A 145 -16.06 23.53 8.52
CA ALA A 145 -16.62 22.53 9.43
C ALA A 145 -18.15 22.61 9.53
N HIS A 146 -18.70 23.84 9.58
CA HIS A 146 -20.14 24.05 9.65
C HIS A 146 -20.88 23.67 8.34
N HIS A 147 -20.25 23.87 7.18
CA HIS A 147 -20.81 23.45 5.88
C HIS A 147 -20.81 21.92 5.74
N VAL A 148 -19.75 21.26 6.20
CA VAL A 148 -19.66 19.79 6.21
C VAL A 148 -20.69 19.18 7.17
N GLU A 149 -20.83 19.73 8.38
CA GLU A 149 -21.83 19.32 9.37
C GLU A 149 -23.26 19.51 8.85
N ALA A 150 -23.58 20.68 8.29
CA ALA A 150 -24.90 20.97 7.72
C ALA A 150 -25.25 19.99 6.58
N ARG A 151 -24.30 19.68 5.69
CA ARG A 151 -24.50 18.73 4.60
C ARG A 151 -24.75 17.31 5.10
N GLY A 152 -24.01 16.86 6.11
CA GLY A 152 -24.19 15.55 6.73
C GLY A 152 -25.58 15.35 7.34
N LEU A 153 -26.17 16.43 7.88
CA LEU A 153 -27.52 16.41 8.46
C LEU A 153 -28.63 16.61 7.42
N LEU A 154 -28.39 17.38 6.37
CA LEU A 154 -29.38 17.69 5.33
C LEU A 154 -29.57 16.55 4.32
N LEU A 155 -28.55 15.74 4.04
CA LEU A 155 -28.65 14.57 3.17
C LEU A 155 -29.76 13.60 3.61
N PRO A 156 -29.75 13.05 4.85
CA PRO A 156 -30.84 12.19 5.32
C PRO A 156 -32.18 12.93 5.38
N ALA A 157 -32.19 14.23 5.73
CA ALA A 157 -33.43 15.03 5.74
C ALA A 157 -34.10 15.03 4.36
N THR A 158 -33.33 15.29 3.29
CA THR A 158 -33.86 15.32 1.93
C THR A 158 -34.33 13.96 1.43
N ASP A 159 -33.65 12.87 1.79
CA ASP A 159 -34.05 11.51 1.41
C ASP A 159 -35.39 11.10 2.04
N TYR A 160 -35.52 11.27 3.36
CA TYR A 160 -36.77 10.95 4.06
C TYR A 160 -37.95 11.82 3.60
N LEU A 161 -37.73 13.13 3.38
CA LEU A 161 -38.78 14.03 2.88
C LEU A 161 -39.15 13.72 1.42
N GLN A 162 -38.20 13.31 0.59
CA GLN A 162 -38.47 12.81 -0.75
C GLN A 162 -39.38 11.58 -0.70
N ARG A 163 -39.02 10.58 0.11
CA ARG A 163 -39.80 9.36 0.28
C ARG A 163 -41.19 9.67 0.82
N ALA A 164 -41.32 10.62 1.74
CA ALA A 164 -42.62 11.11 2.23
C ALA A 164 -43.47 11.73 1.11
N VAL A 165 -42.89 12.60 0.28
CA VAL A 165 -43.61 13.22 -0.86
C VAL A 165 -44.03 12.18 -1.89
N GLU A 166 -43.18 11.19 -2.17
CA GLU A 166 -43.49 10.09 -3.09
C GLU A 166 -44.61 9.21 -2.52
N ALA A 167 -44.51 8.78 -1.25
CA ALA A 167 -45.56 8.03 -0.57
C ALA A 167 -46.90 8.80 -0.55
N ALA A 168 -46.86 10.11 -0.28
CA ALA A 168 -48.04 10.98 -0.28
C ALA A 168 -48.67 11.13 -1.67
N ARG A 169 -47.86 11.15 -2.74
CA ARG A 169 -48.35 11.15 -4.13
C ARG A 169 -49.05 9.84 -4.47
N VAL A 170 -48.46 8.71 -4.08
CA VAL A 170 -49.08 7.39 -4.29
C VAL A 170 -50.40 7.28 -3.52
N GLN A 171 -50.45 7.80 -2.30
CA GLN A 171 -51.65 7.82 -1.44
C GLN A 171 -52.66 8.94 -1.79
N ARG A 172 -52.38 9.77 -2.81
CA ARG A 172 -53.16 10.97 -3.19
C ARG A 172 -53.45 11.94 -2.02
N ASN A 173 -52.61 11.94 -1.00
CA ASN A 173 -52.74 12.77 0.20
C ASN A 173 -51.53 13.71 0.35
N LEU A 174 -51.30 14.52 -0.69
CA LEU A 174 -50.16 15.45 -0.72
C LEU A 174 -50.53 16.77 -0.02
N THR A 175 -49.98 16.97 1.18
CA THR A 175 -50.20 18.19 1.97
C THR A 175 -49.24 19.32 1.55
N GLY A 176 -49.75 20.56 1.52
CA GLY A 176 -48.92 21.73 1.20
C GLY A 176 -47.77 21.95 2.19
N SER A 177 -47.99 21.62 3.47
CA SER A 177 -46.97 21.69 4.51
C SER A 177 -45.79 20.77 4.24
N LEU A 178 -46.04 19.53 3.79
CA LEU A 178 -44.99 18.57 3.44
C LEU A 178 -44.14 19.07 2.27
N ILE A 179 -44.75 19.66 1.25
CA ILE A 179 -44.04 20.24 0.10
C ILE A 179 -43.14 21.39 0.54
N VAL A 180 -43.63 22.26 1.44
CA VAL A 180 -42.84 23.39 1.97
C VAL A 180 -41.63 22.90 2.75
N THR A 181 -41.81 21.93 3.66
CA THR A 181 -40.69 21.37 4.44
C THR A 181 -39.68 20.63 3.56
N ALA A 182 -40.14 19.90 2.55
CA ALA A 182 -39.26 19.28 1.55
C ALA A 182 -38.48 20.34 0.76
N ALA A 183 -39.15 21.41 0.31
CA ALA A 183 -38.51 22.50 -0.41
C ALA A 183 -37.45 23.20 0.45
N GLU A 184 -37.73 23.46 1.73
CA GLU A 184 -36.77 24.04 2.68
C GLU A 184 -35.51 23.19 2.81
N ALA A 185 -35.65 21.87 2.95
CA ALA A 185 -34.52 20.95 3.06
C ALA A 185 -33.66 20.93 1.77
N PHE A 186 -34.29 20.85 0.60
CA PHE A 186 -33.56 20.85 -0.68
C PHE A 186 -32.89 22.20 -0.98
N MET A 187 -33.54 23.33 -0.63
CA MET A 187 -32.95 24.66 -0.79
C MET A 187 -31.76 24.85 0.17
N SER A 188 -31.88 24.40 1.41
CA SER A 188 -30.80 24.44 2.40
C SER A 188 -29.61 23.59 1.96
N LEU A 189 -29.86 22.37 1.45
CA LEU A 189 -28.81 21.51 0.92
C LEU A 189 -28.12 22.15 -0.29
N GLY A 190 -28.88 22.79 -1.18
CA GLY A 190 -28.35 23.49 -2.34
C GLY A 190 -27.42 24.65 -1.99
N ASN A 191 -27.68 25.36 -0.89
CA ASN A 191 -26.85 26.49 -0.44
C ASN A 191 -25.54 26.05 0.23
N VAL A 192 -25.50 24.84 0.79
CA VAL A 192 -24.28 24.29 1.44
C VAL A 192 -23.48 23.34 0.54
N THR A 193 -23.91 23.14 -0.71
CA THR A 193 -23.28 22.20 -1.65
C THR A 193 -22.64 22.94 -2.84
N SER A 194 -21.45 22.48 -3.26
CA SER A 194 -20.74 23.05 -4.41
C SER A 194 -21.55 22.97 -5.72
N PRO A 195 -21.46 23.98 -6.61
CA PRO A 195 -22.06 23.93 -7.93
C PRO A 195 -21.66 22.71 -8.76
N ARG A 196 -20.47 22.14 -8.53
CA ARG A 196 -19.97 20.93 -9.22
C ARG A 196 -20.58 19.62 -8.70
N LEU A 197 -21.07 19.61 -7.46
CA LEU A 197 -21.72 18.47 -6.79
C LEU A 197 -23.25 18.58 -6.81
N ARG A 198 -23.78 19.65 -7.40
CA ARG A 198 -25.21 19.91 -7.50
C ARG A 198 -25.76 19.04 -8.64
N ASN A 199 -26.33 17.88 -8.29
CA ASN A 199 -27.04 17.06 -9.28
C ASN A 199 -28.20 17.85 -9.91
N ASP A 200 -28.31 17.81 -11.24
CA ASP A 200 -29.40 18.48 -12.00
C ASP A 200 -30.79 18.09 -11.48
N SER A 201 -30.94 16.83 -11.03
CA SER A 201 -32.16 16.30 -10.41
C SER A 201 -32.60 17.06 -9.16
N ASN A 202 -31.68 17.57 -8.34
CA ASN A 202 -32.02 18.34 -7.14
C ASN A 202 -32.45 19.76 -7.51
N SER A 203 -31.80 20.36 -8.52
CA SER A 203 -32.15 21.69 -9.03
C SER A 203 -33.53 21.71 -9.69
N ASP A 204 -33.85 20.67 -10.48
CA ASP A 204 -35.15 20.49 -11.13
C ASP A 204 -36.29 20.25 -10.13
N ARG A 205 -35.99 19.61 -9.00
CA ARG A 205 -36.99 19.38 -7.95
C ARG A 205 -37.27 20.65 -7.16
N VAL A 206 -36.24 21.44 -6.86
CA VAL A 206 -36.40 22.78 -6.26
C VAL A 206 -37.21 23.69 -7.18
N SER A 207 -36.95 23.69 -8.49
CA SER A 207 -37.74 24.48 -9.45
C SER A 207 -39.19 23.99 -9.55
N THR A 208 -39.40 22.66 -9.53
CA THR A 208 -40.75 22.05 -9.50
C THR A 208 -41.54 22.43 -8.25
N TYR A 209 -40.91 22.45 -7.07
CA TYR A 209 -41.57 22.87 -5.83
C TYR A 209 -41.83 24.38 -5.81
N ARG A 210 -40.89 25.20 -6.30
CA ARG A 210 -41.05 26.66 -6.42
C ARG A 210 -42.19 27.05 -7.37
N ASN A 211 -42.38 26.29 -8.46
CA ASN A 211 -43.45 26.55 -9.42
C ASN A 211 -44.87 26.22 -8.89
N ARG A 212 -44.98 25.32 -7.90
CA ARG A 212 -46.27 24.88 -7.32
C ARG A 212 -46.78 25.77 -6.17
N ILE A 213 -45.95 26.66 -5.62
CA ILE A 213 -46.30 27.54 -4.50
C ILE A 213 -46.06 29.01 -4.91
N PRO A 214 -47.11 29.80 -5.18
CA PRO A 214 -46.98 31.18 -5.66
C PRO A 214 -46.15 32.10 -4.76
N SER A 215 -46.17 31.85 -3.44
CA SER A 215 -45.43 32.61 -2.42
C SER A 215 -43.91 32.33 -2.38
N LEU A 216 -43.42 31.26 -3.03
CA LEU A 216 -41.99 30.94 -3.11
C LEU A 216 -41.27 31.51 -4.35
N LYS A 217 -42.02 32.14 -5.28
CA LYS A 217 -41.47 32.64 -6.56
C LYS A 217 -40.48 33.80 -6.41
N ASN A 218 -40.59 34.60 -5.35
CA ASN A 218 -39.77 35.81 -5.15
C ASN A 218 -38.60 35.64 -4.15
N ILE A 219 -38.36 34.42 -3.65
CA ILE A 219 -37.40 34.18 -2.56
C ILE A 219 -36.13 33.56 -3.14
N GLN A 220 -35.01 34.31 -3.15
CA GLN A 220 -33.73 33.86 -3.72
C GLN A 220 -32.73 33.37 -2.66
N ARG A 221 -32.77 33.86 -1.41
CA ARG A 221 -31.94 33.37 -0.28
C ARG A 221 -32.77 32.93 0.93
N ILE A 222 -32.21 32.04 1.76
CA ILE A 222 -32.83 31.60 3.03
C ILE A 222 -33.04 32.78 4.00
N SER A 223 -32.23 33.84 3.89
CA SER A 223 -32.39 35.09 4.65
C SER A 223 -33.72 35.81 4.39
N ASP A 224 -34.29 35.67 3.18
CA ASP A 224 -35.48 36.42 2.76
C ASP A 224 -36.79 35.77 3.26
N ILE A 225 -36.73 34.46 3.56
CA ILE A 225 -37.80 33.74 4.27
C ILE A 225 -37.88 34.21 5.73
N ARG A 226 -36.74 34.58 6.33
CA ARG A 226 -36.64 35.00 7.74
C ARG A 226 -37.04 36.46 7.98
N SER A 227 -36.98 37.33 6.96
CA SER A 227 -37.27 38.77 7.07
C SER A 227 -38.72 39.16 6.72
N SER A 228 -39.49 38.27 6.09
CA SER A 228 -40.86 38.53 5.64
C SER A 228 -41.95 38.21 6.67
N LEU A 229 -41.60 37.80 7.89
CA LEU A 229 -42.54 37.50 8.97
C LEU A 229 -42.32 38.39 10.21
N PRO A 230 -43.39 38.96 10.81
CA PRO A 230 -43.28 39.90 11.91
C PRO A 230 -42.75 39.25 13.19
N SER A 231 -41.95 40.03 13.92
CA SER A 231 -41.26 39.70 15.17
C SER A 231 -42.19 39.12 16.25
N THR A 232 -42.25 37.80 16.33
CA THR A 232 -42.80 36.99 17.44
C THR A 232 -41.95 35.71 17.53
N PRO A 233 -41.89 35.01 18.69
CA PRO A 233 -40.99 33.87 18.87
C PRO A 233 -41.20 32.86 17.73
N ARG A 234 -40.11 32.54 17.03
CA ARG A 234 -39.99 31.93 15.70
C ARG A 234 -40.50 30.48 15.57
N PHE A 235 -41.54 30.10 16.31
CA PHE A 235 -42.15 28.77 16.31
C PHE A 235 -43.59 28.70 15.74
N SER A 236 -44.20 29.82 15.35
CA SER A 236 -45.65 29.87 15.12
C SER A 236 -46.14 29.38 13.74
N LEU A 237 -45.28 29.07 12.77
CA LEU A 237 -45.76 28.63 11.44
C LEU A 237 -46.16 27.15 11.37
N LEU A 238 -45.59 26.28 12.23
CA LEU A 238 -45.97 24.86 12.31
C LEU A 238 -47.07 24.58 13.34
N GLY A 239 -47.26 25.46 14.34
CA GLY A 239 -48.32 25.34 15.35
C GLY A 239 -49.72 25.65 14.83
N ARG A 240 -49.86 26.48 13.79
CA ARG A 240 -51.18 26.83 13.21
C ARG A 240 -51.69 25.87 12.15
N ILE A 241 -50.84 24.98 11.62
CA ILE A 241 -51.24 24.01 10.59
C ILE A 241 -51.92 22.76 11.20
N ASN A 242 -51.64 22.44 12.47
CA ASN A 242 -52.16 21.26 13.14
C ASN A 242 -53.60 21.38 13.70
N LEU A 243 -54.27 22.52 13.52
CA LEU A 243 -55.64 22.74 13.99
C LEU A 243 -56.71 22.48 12.91
N ALA A 244 -56.33 22.00 11.71
CA ALA A 244 -57.25 21.87 10.57
C ALA A 244 -57.38 20.45 9.99
N ALA A 245 -56.85 19.40 10.64
CA ALA A 245 -56.88 18.04 10.11
C ALA A 245 -57.55 17.05 11.07
N GLU A 246 -58.82 17.30 11.40
CA GLU A 246 -59.76 16.23 11.72
C GLU A 246 -60.30 15.68 10.40
N HIS A 247 -60.03 14.41 10.07
CA HIS A 247 -60.99 13.41 9.57
C HIS A 247 -60.25 12.19 8.96
N LEU A 248 -60.58 11.02 9.50
CA LEU A 248 -60.18 9.65 9.15
C LEU A 248 -61.11 9.04 8.05
N PRO A 249 -61.00 7.76 7.56
CA PRO A 249 -60.02 6.67 7.76
C PRO A 249 -59.61 5.81 6.50
N SER A 250 -58.68 4.86 6.74
CA SER A 250 -58.56 3.44 6.26
C SER A 250 -58.28 3.06 4.79
N SER A 251 -57.18 2.28 4.55
CA SER A 251 -57.23 0.80 4.37
C SER A 251 -55.94 0.16 3.78
N SER A 252 -55.46 -0.87 4.49
CA SER A 252 -54.75 -2.14 4.17
C SER A 252 -54.21 -2.51 2.75
N VAL A 253 -52.99 -3.13 2.68
CA VAL A 253 -52.68 -4.57 2.36
C VAL A 253 -51.21 -4.82 1.86
N CYS A 254 -50.53 -5.78 2.54
CA CYS A 254 -49.44 -6.78 2.22
C CYS A 254 -48.30 -6.55 1.18
N LEU A 255 -46.99 -6.64 1.58
CA LEU A 255 -46.00 -7.77 1.57
C LEU A 255 -45.07 -7.79 0.31
N PRO A 256 -43.89 -8.44 0.30
CA PRO A 256 -42.79 -8.48 1.30
C PRO A 256 -41.42 -8.10 0.66
N MET A 257 -40.41 -7.77 1.48
CA MET A 257 -38.98 -8.12 1.33
C MET A 257 -38.11 -7.19 2.19
N ALA A 258 -37.53 -7.72 3.28
CA ALA A 258 -36.25 -7.32 3.89
C ALA A 258 -36.16 -7.89 5.33
N ALA A 259 -36.26 -9.22 5.48
CA ALA A 259 -36.24 -9.87 6.79
C ALA A 259 -34.84 -9.96 7.44
N SER A 260 -33.76 -9.58 6.73
CA SER A 260 -32.39 -9.70 7.25
C SER A 260 -31.90 -8.47 8.02
N ALA A 261 -32.45 -7.27 7.76
CA ALA A 261 -31.99 -6.04 8.41
C ALA A 261 -32.71 -5.73 9.75
N LEU A 262 -33.94 -6.24 9.93
CA LEU A 262 -34.83 -5.87 11.04
C LEU A 262 -34.50 -6.57 12.37
N ASN A 263 -33.76 -7.68 12.33
CA ASN A 263 -33.34 -8.41 13.52
C ASN A 263 -32.11 -7.77 14.20
N GLU A 264 -31.27 -7.05 13.45
CA GLU A 264 -30.12 -6.31 14.00
C GLU A 264 -30.60 -5.16 14.91
N GLU A 265 -31.54 -4.32 14.45
CA GLU A 265 -31.97 -3.13 15.22
C GLU A 265 -32.69 -3.47 16.54
N ARG A 266 -33.26 -4.67 16.65
CA ARG A 266 -34.02 -5.15 17.81
C ARG A 266 -33.13 -5.60 18.96
N GLU A 267 -31.91 -6.09 18.69
CA GLU A 267 -30.93 -6.46 19.73
C GLU A 267 -30.21 -5.23 20.31
N LEU A 268 -30.03 -4.19 19.50
CA LEU A 268 -29.38 -2.93 19.89
C LEU A 268 -30.20 -2.05 20.84
N ALA A 269 -31.50 -2.30 20.95
CA ALA A 269 -32.38 -1.63 21.92
C ALA A 269 -32.30 -2.23 23.33
N ILE A 270 -31.88 -3.49 23.48
CA ILE A 270 -31.85 -4.21 24.77
C ILE A 270 -30.51 -4.00 25.49
N ASN A 271 -29.42 -3.84 24.73
CA ASN A 271 -28.11 -3.43 25.23
C ASN A 271 -27.67 -2.19 24.44
N PRO A 272 -27.94 -0.95 24.92
CA PRO A 272 -27.61 0.25 24.17
C PRO A 272 -26.09 0.36 24.05
N ILE A 273 -25.54 0.03 22.88
CA ILE A 273 -24.12 0.20 22.64
C ILE A 273 -23.86 1.69 22.48
N VAL A 274 -23.17 2.27 23.47
CA VAL A 274 -22.84 3.70 23.48
C VAL A 274 -21.96 4.01 22.27
N ALA A 275 -22.40 4.92 21.39
CA ALA A 275 -21.71 5.20 20.13
C ALA A 275 -20.24 5.65 20.32
N SER A 276 -19.94 6.39 21.40
CA SER A 276 -18.56 6.75 21.74
C SER A 276 -17.72 5.54 22.17
N SER A 277 -18.32 4.54 22.84
CA SER A 277 -17.67 3.27 23.16
C SER A 277 -17.49 2.39 21.93
N VAL A 278 -18.43 2.39 20.97
CA VAL A 278 -18.25 1.71 19.67
C VAL A 278 -17.10 2.35 18.88
N GLN A 279 -17.06 3.68 18.81
CA GLN A 279 -15.96 4.39 18.15
C GLN A 279 -14.63 4.11 18.83
N HIS A 280 -14.58 4.13 20.17
CA HIS A 280 -13.38 3.76 20.93
C HIS A 280 -12.96 2.31 20.67
N ASN A 281 -13.91 1.36 20.70
CA ASN A 281 -13.63 -0.06 20.43
C ASN A 281 -13.17 -0.29 18.99
N THR A 282 -13.78 0.41 18.03
CA THR A 282 -13.39 0.38 16.61
C THR A 282 -11.98 0.94 16.44
N GLN A 283 -11.66 2.06 17.10
CA GLN A 283 -10.31 2.64 17.11
C GLN A 283 -9.28 1.69 17.76
N VAL A 284 -9.63 1.04 18.87
CA VAL A 284 -8.75 0.08 19.55
C VAL A 284 -8.50 -1.15 18.69
N ILE A 285 -9.52 -1.69 18.03
CA ILE A 285 -9.36 -2.80 17.09
C ILE A 285 -8.50 -2.37 15.90
N SER A 286 -8.75 -1.18 15.33
CA SER A 286 -7.95 -0.64 14.22
C SER A 286 -6.48 -0.50 14.62
N ASN A 287 -6.21 0.04 15.82
CA ASN A 287 -4.85 0.15 16.35
C ASN A 287 -4.19 -1.22 16.57
N ILE A 288 -4.90 -2.20 17.13
CA ILE A 288 -4.37 -3.57 17.33
C ILE A 288 -4.09 -4.21 15.97
N ARG A 289 -4.99 -4.10 14.99
CA ARG A 289 -4.81 -4.66 13.65
C ARG A 289 -3.69 -3.97 12.88
N SER A 290 -3.53 -2.66 13.02
CA SER A 290 -2.42 -1.91 12.43
C SER A 290 -1.07 -2.31 13.04
N LEU A 291 -0.99 -2.43 14.38
CA LEU A 291 0.23 -2.87 15.08
C LEU A 291 0.58 -4.32 14.76
N THR A 292 -0.41 -5.22 14.76
CA THR A 292 -0.20 -6.64 14.44
C THR A 292 0.10 -6.85 12.96
N ALA A 293 -0.48 -6.06 12.06
CA ALA A 293 -0.12 -6.06 10.65
C ALA A 293 1.35 -5.67 10.45
N SER A 294 1.84 -4.65 11.15
CA SER A 294 3.27 -4.29 11.12
C SER A 294 4.15 -5.40 11.70
N LEU A 295 3.78 -6.02 12.82
CA LEU A 295 4.52 -7.15 13.41
C LEU A 295 4.56 -8.37 12.49
N PHE A 296 3.45 -8.70 11.83
CA PHE A 296 3.44 -9.76 10.83
C PHE A 296 4.22 -9.38 9.58
N GLY A 297 4.27 -8.09 9.21
CA GLY A 297 5.13 -7.58 8.14
C GLY A 297 6.60 -7.82 8.46
N VAL A 298 7.03 -7.49 9.67
CA VAL A 298 8.37 -7.81 10.17
C VAL A 298 8.63 -9.32 10.12
N ALA A 299 7.71 -10.13 10.65
CA ALA A 299 7.87 -11.59 10.68
C ALA A 299 7.90 -12.22 9.28
N ALA A 300 7.06 -11.77 8.35
CA ALA A 300 7.05 -12.24 6.97
C ALA A 300 8.32 -11.82 6.23
N GLY A 301 8.81 -10.60 6.48
CA GLY A 301 10.07 -10.08 5.98
C GLY A 301 11.26 -10.90 6.48
N THR A 302 11.37 -11.13 7.79
CA THR A 302 12.48 -11.91 8.38
C THR A 302 12.46 -13.39 7.99
N LEU A 303 11.28 -13.96 7.75
CA LEU A 303 11.15 -15.32 7.22
C LEU A 303 11.43 -15.40 5.71
N GLY A 304 11.58 -14.27 5.02
CA GLY A 304 11.85 -14.22 3.59
C GLY A 304 10.71 -14.74 2.72
N LEU A 305 9.45 -14.60 3.16
CA LEU A 305 8.30 -15.08 2.39
C LEU A 305 8.09 -14.21 1.14
N GLU A 306 7.89 -14.87 0.00
CA GLU A 306 7.77 -14.21 -1.31
C GLU A 306 6.36 -14.34 -1.90
N SER A 307 5.98 -13.36 -2.74
CA SER A 307 4.77 -13.43 -3.58
C SER A 307 3.50 -13.78 -2.78
N TYR A 308 2.69 -14.72 -3.27
CA TYR A 308 1.45 -15.17 -2.62
C TYR A 308 1.67 -15.73 -1.21
N ALA A 309 2.84 -16.29 -0.89
CA ALA A 309 3.10 -16.87 0.42
C ALA A 309 3.07 -15.79 1.53
N GLY A 310 3.59 -14.58 1.25
CA GLY A 310 3.52 -13.46 2.18
C GLY A 310 2.09 -12.97 2.42
N PHE A 311 1.26 -12.90 1.37
CA PHE A 311 -0.15 -12.55 1.50
C PHE A 311 -0.96 -13.63 2.23
N ILE A 312 -0.68 -14.91 1.98
CA ILE A 312 -1.29 -16.03 2.72
C ILE A 312 -0.91 -15.94 4.20
N PHE A 313 0.35 -15.65 4.51
CA PHE A 313 0.81 -15.46 5.88
C PHE A 313 0.09 -14.28 6.57
N TYR A 314 -0.10 -13.16 5.88
CA TYR A 314 -0.89 -12.04 6.38
C TYR A 314 -2.35 -12.42 6.66
N ILE A 315 -3.00 -13.13 5.73
CA ILE A 315 -4.40 -13.56 5.90
C ILE A 315 -4.52 -14.53 7.08
N LEU A 316 -3.62 -15.52 7.19
CA LEU A 316 -3.60 -16.45 8.32
C LEU A 316 -3.33 -15.73 9.64
N GLY A 317 -2.37 -14.81 9.69
CA GLY A 317 -2.08 -13.99 10.86
C GLY A 317 -3.26 -13.11 11.27
N SER A 318 -3.94 -12.50 10.30
CA SER A 318 -5.15 -11.69 10.52
C SER A 318 -6.32 -12.52 11.04
N LEU A 319 -6.51 -13.75 10.54
CA LEU A 319 -7.50 -14.69 11.05
C LEU A 319 -7.18 -15.12 12.50
N ILE A 320 -5.91 -15.37 12.80
CA ILE A 320 -5.45 -15.70 14.16
C ILE A 320 -5.70 -14.52 15.11
N VAL A 321 -5.34 -13.29 14.73
CA VAL A 321 -5.60 -12.10 15.55
C VAL A 321 -7.09 -11.89 15.74
N SER A 322 -7.91 -12.11 14.71
CA SER A 322 -9.37 -12.03 14.81
C SER A 322 -9.94 -13.10 15.75
N ALA A 323 -9.40 -14.32 15.73
CA ALA A 323 -9.74 -15.39 16.66
C ALA A 323 -9.29 -15.09 18.10
N LEU A 324 -8.12 -14.48 18.29
CA LEU A 324 -7.62 -14.04 19.60
C LEU A 324 -8.43 -12.86 20.15
N LEU A 325 -8.82 -11.91 19.31
CA LEU A 325 -9.74 -10.83 19.71
C LEU A 325 -11.11 -11.39 20.11
N PHE A 326 -11.60 -12.38 19.37
CA PHE A 326 -12.84 -13.09 19.71
C PHE A 326 -12.75 -13.80 21.08
N ALA A 327 -11.69 -14.58 21.30
CA ALA A 327 -11.51 -15.38 22.51
C ALA A 327 -11.14 -14.54 23.75
N LEU A 328 -10.15 -13.64 23.64
CA LEU A 328 -9.57 -12.93 24.79
C LEU A 328 -10.22 -11.58 25.07
N LYS A 329 -10.60 -10.82 24.03
CA LYS A 329 -11.15 -9.46 24.19
C LYS A 329 -12.66 -9.42 24.24
N THR A 330 -13.35 -10.27 23.48
CA THR A 330 -14.82 -10.32 23.48
C THR A 330 -15.42 -11.43 24.35
N GLY A 331 -14.59 -12.29 24.96
CA GLY A 331 -15.05 -13.36 25.86
C GLY A 331 -16.09 -14.29 25.22
N GLY A 332 -16.03 -14.46 23.89
CA GLY A 332 -16.99 -15.26 23.12
C GLY A 332 -18.36 -14.61 22.84
N LYS A 333 -18.55 -13.30 23.11
CA LYS A 333 -19.78 -12.55 22.81
C LYS A 333 -19.50 -11.28 21.99
N PRO A 334 -19.38 -11.36 20.65
CA PRO A 334 -19.07 -10.21 19.81
C PRO A 334 -20.25 -9.25 19.60
N SER A 335 -21.50 -9.73 19.75
CA SER A 335 -22.72 -8.92 19.56
C SER A 335 -22.94 -7.84 20.63
N THR A 336 -22.25 -7.93 21.78
CA THR A 336 -22.31 -6.91 22.83
C THR A 336 -21.42 -5.70 22.58
N TYR A 337 -20.48 -5.77 21.63
CA TYR A 337 -19.45 -4.73 21.42
C TYR A 337 -19.53 -4.04 20.05
N PHE A 338 -20.10 -4.70 19.04
CA PHE A 338 -20.14 -4.23 17.65
C PHE A 338 -21.53 -4.38 17.03
N TYR A 339 -21.82 -3.48 16.08
CA TYR A 339 -23.10 -3.46 15.34
C TYR A 339 -23.19 -4.60 14.32
N ARG A 340 -22.06 -4.96 13.68
CA ARG A 340 -21.95 -6.09 12.74
C ARG A 340 -20.85 -7.06 13.18
N PRO A 341 -21.18 -8.13 13.93
CA PRO A 341 -20.16 -8.98 14.57
C PRO A 341 -19.32 -9.80 13.59
N LEU A 342 -19.86 -10.18 12.43
CA LEU A 342 -19.09 -10.88 11.38
C LEU A 342 -18.33 -9.92 10.47
N GLY A 343 -18.93 -8.77 10.14
CA GLY A 343 -18.33 -7.75 9.29
C GLY A 343 -17.16 -7.07 9.99
N ASP A 344 -17.38 -6.43 11.13
CA ASP A 344 -16.39 -5.56 11.77
C ASP A 344 -15.25 -6.35 12.45
N LEU A 345 -15.51 -7.59 12.87
CA LEU A 345 -14.51 -8.44 13.53
C LEU A 345 -13.66 -9.29 12.56
N TRP A 346 -14.19 -9.69 11.40
CA TRP A 346 -13.45 -10.56 10.47
C TRP A 346 -13.02 -9.87 9.18
N LEU A 347 -13.75 -8.85 8.71
CA LEU A 347 -13.55 -8.25 7.38
C LEU A 347 -13.31 -6.73 7.41
N GLY A 348 -13.91 -6.01 8.35
CA GLY A 348 -13.75 -4.58 8.53
C GLY A 348 -12.34 -4.33 9.01
N ASP A 349 -11.54 -3.59 8.23
CA ASP A 349 -10.17 -3.16 8.54
C ASP A 349 -9.00 -4.13 8.25
N VAL A 350 -9.26 -5.32 7.69
CA VAL A 350 -8.15 -6.17 7.14
C VAL A 350 -7.47 -5.47 5.96
N PHE A 351 -8.24 -4.74 5.14
CA PHE A 351 -7.68 -3.94 4.06
C PHE A 351 -6.97 -2.66 4.56
N GLY A 352 -7.35 -2.13 5.72
CA GLY A 352 -6.73 -0.95 6.32
C GLY A 352 -5.32 -1.24 6.84
N GLY A 353 -5.08 -2.43 7.39
CA GLY A 353 -3.76 -2.88 7.85
C GLY A 353 -2.84 -3.39 6.73
N LEU A 354 -3.38 -3.67 5.53
CA LEU A 354 -2.62 -4.26 4.43
C LEU A 354 -1.47 -3.36 3.96
N SER A 355 -1.69 -2.04 3.89
CA SER A 355 -0.64 -1.09 3.47
C SER A 355 0.51 -1.04 4.47
N GLY A 356 0.20 -1.05 5.78
CA GLY A 356 1.19 -1.13 6.85
C GLY A 356 1.98 -2.44 6.83
N PHE A 357 1.29 -3.57 6.61
CA PHE A 357 1.92 -4.87 6.41
C PHE A 357 2.85 -4.87 5.21
N VAL A 358 2.39 -4.45 4.02
CA VAL A 358 3.22 -4.43 2.81
C VAL A 358 4.45 -3.56 3.00
N LEU A 359 4.31 -2.37 3.60
CA LEU A 359 5.44 -1.47 3.84
C LEU A 359 6.49 -2.06 4.79
N THR A 360 6.08 -2.67 5.90
CA THR A 360 7.02 -3.33 6.82
C THR A 360 7.56 -4.63 6.27
N TRP A 361 6.75 -5.38 5.51
CA TRP A 361 7.19 -6.59 4.81
C TRP A 361 8.28 -6.26 3.81
N THR A 362 8.08 -5.30 2.91
CA THR A 362 9.10 -4.92 1.92
C THR A 362 10.35 -4.34 2.58
N LEU A 363 10.19 -3.56 3.65
CA LEU A 363 11.32 -2.97 4.37
C LEU A 363 12.19 -4.03 5.06
N PHE A 364 11.58 -4.95 5.82
CA PHE A 364 12.33 -5.99 6.52
C PHE A 364 12.79 -7.11 5.59
N TYR A 365 12.05 -7.38 4.51
CA TYR A 365 12.47 -8.28 3.45
C TYR A 365 13.75 -7.76 2.80
N GLY A 366 13.81 -6.48 2.40
CA GLY A 366 15.03 -5.87 1.84
C GLY A 366 16.20 -5.84 2.83
N LEU A 367 15.95 -5.63 4.12
CA LEU A 367 17.00 -5.68 5.15
C LEU A 367 17.56 -7.09 5.42
N THR A 368 16.83 -8.14 5.06
CA THR A 368 17.19 -9.53 5.39
C THR A 368 17.61 -10.35 4.19
N LYS A 369 17.21 -9.94 2.98
CA LYS A 369 17.57 -10.55 1.70
C LYS A 369 18.66 -9.71 1.05
N MET A 370 19.89 -10.16 1.24
CA MET A 370 21.08 -9.47 0.77
C MET A 370 22.09 -10.52 0.29
N LEU A 371 22.77 -10.22 -0.80
CA LEU A 371 24.06 -10.81 -1.07
C LEU A 371 25.02 -10.35 0.02
N GLU A 372 25.59 -11.29 0.77
CA GLU A 372 26.70 -11.05 1.67
C GLU A 372 27.79 -12.08 1.38
N ALA A 373 28.88 -11.63 0.76
CA ALA A 373 30.01 -12.48 0.39
C ALA A 373 31.30 -11.94 1.03
N ARG A 374 31.85 -12.69 1.99
CA ARG A 374 33.06 -12.29 2.73
C ARG A 374 34.28 -13.09 2.28
N LEU A 375 35.26 -12.43 1.67
CA LEU A 375 36.56 -12.99 1.31
C LEU A 375 37.58 -12.72 2.42
N GLU A 376 38.26 -13.76 2.90
CA GLU A 376 39.33 -13.60 3.92
C GLU A 376 40.51 -12.76 3.42
N GLN A 377 40.79 -12.81 2.11
CA GLN A 377 41.87 -12.07 1.46
C GLN A 377 41.32 -11.22 0.32
N ALA A 378 41.22 -9.90 0.53
CA ALA A 378 40.85 -8.93 -0.51
C ALA A 378 41.82 -8.94 -1.70
N ASN A 379 43.08 -9.37 -1.48
CA ASN A 379 44.10 -9.48 -2.51
C ASN A 379 43.70 -10.42 -3.66
N THR A 380 42.92 -11.47 -3.38
CA THR A 380 42.46 -12.42 -4.41
C THR A 380 41.60 -11.71 -5.45
N LEU A 381 40.54 -11.01 -5.01
CA LEU A 381 39.67 -10.26 -5.93
C LEU A 381 40.42 -9.12 -6.62
N LYS A 382 41.33 -8.44 -5.91
CA LYS A 382 42.19 -7.39 -6.49
C LYS A 382 43.02 -7.90 -7.65
N LYS A 383 43.69 -9.05 -7.49
CA LYS A 383 44.48 -9.69 -8.55
C LYS A 383 43.61 -10.16 -9.72
N VAL A 384 42.42 -10.69 -9.44
CA VAL A 384 41.45 -11.08 -10.49
C VAL A 384 41.04 -9.87 -11.31
N VAL A 385 40.58 -8.80 -10.66
CA VAL A 385 40.15 -7.55 -11.31
C VAL A 385 41.30 -6.91 -12.10
N ASP A 386 42.51 -6.91 -11.55
CA ASP A 386 43.70 -6.40 -12.24
C ASP A 386 44.06 -7.20 -13.51
N ALA A 387 43.73 -8.49 -13.58
CA ALA A 387 43.96 -9.32 -14.76
C ALA A 387 42.90 -9.09 -15.86
N ILE A 388 41.65 -8.79 -15.49
CA ILE A 388 40.53 -8.67 -16.44
C ILE A 388 40.28 -7.25 -16.96
N LYS A 389 40.63 -6.22 -16.20
CA LYS A 389 40.31 -4.80 -16.51
C LYS A 389 40.83 -4.29 -17.86
N ASP A 390 41.89 -4.91 -18.38
CA ASP A 390 42.51 -4.49 -19.65
C ASP A 390 41.87 -5.21 -20.86
N LEU A 391 41.06 -6.25 -20.62
CA LEU A 391 40.30 -6.98 -21.62
C LEU A 391 38.87 -6.44 -21.73
N VAL A 392 38.26 -6.14 -20.58
CA VAL A 392 36.85 -5.76 -20.45
C VAL A 392 36.74 -4.50 -19.59
N GLN A 393 35.93 -3.54 -20.04
CA GLN A 393 35.69 -2.30 -19.29
C GLN A 393 34.55 -2.45 -18.28
N ASP A 394 33.45 -3.06 -18.74
CA ASP A 394 32.20 -3.21 -18.01
C ASP A 394 31.77 -4.68 -18.06
N CYS A 395 31.41 -5.25 -16.91
CA CYS A 395 31.02 -6.65 -16.83
C CYS A 395 29.97 -6.87 -15.74
N ASN A 396 29.18 -7.93 -15.89
CA ASN A 396 28.28 -8.41 -14.86
C ASN A 396 28.98 -9.46 -13.98
N PHE A 397 28.88 -9.28 -12.67
CA PHE A 397 29.17 -10.32 -11.68
C PHE A 397 27.87 -11.02 -11.30
N ASP A 398 27.72 -12.26 -11.74
CA ASP A 398 26.56 -13.10 -11.49
C ASP A 398 26.72 -13.84 -10.17
N CYS A 399 25.98 -13.41 -9.17
CA CYS A 399 25.96 -14.01 -7.85
C CYS A 399 24.82 -15.03 -7.78
N ASN A 400 25.13 -16.26 -7.40
CA ASN A 400 24.17 -17.35 -7.21
C ASN A 400 24.58 -18.22 -6.00
N ASP A 401 23.80 -19.26 -5.69
CA ASP A 401 24.09 -20.18 -4.58
C ASP A 401 25.44 -20.90 -4.70
N MET A 402 25.91 -21.12 -5.93
CA MET A 402 27.20 -21.77 -6.20
C MET A 402 28.38 -20.81 -6.00
N GLY A 403 28.16 -19.50 -6.04
CA GLY A 403 29.23 -18.51 -5.89
C GLY A 403 29.04 -17.26 -6.75
N ILE A 404 30.14 -16.58 -7.06
CA ILE A 404 30.18 -15.40 -7.92
C ILE A 404 30.88 -15.76 -9.22
N ALA A 405 30.14 -15.72 -10.32
CA ALA A 405 30.64 -15.92 -11.67
C ALA A 405 30.77 -14.59 -12.41
N LEU A 406 31.64 -14.56 -13.42
CA LEU A 406 31.73 -13.46 -14.37
C LEU A 406 32.06 -14.06 -15.73
N GLN A 407 31.31 -13.65 -16.75
CA GLN A 407 31.59 -13.98 -18.13
C GLN A 407 31.53 -12.71 -18.97
N ALA A 408 32.57 -12.46 -19.76
CA ALA A 408 32.60 -11.30 -20.65
C ALA A 408 33.48 -11.54 -21.86
N MET A 409 33.12 -10.92 -22.98
CA MET A 409 33.94 -10.86 -24.19
C MET A 409 34.70 -9.53 -24.26
N ASP A 410 35.85 -9.55 -24.93
CA ASP A 410 36.57 -8.32 -25.26
C ASP A 410 35.87 -7.54 -26.39
N ASN A 411 36.26 -6.28 -26.59
CA ASN A 411 35.66 -5.42 -27.63
C ASN A 411 35.80 -5.96 -29.07
N SER A 412 36.74 -6.88 -29.32
CA SER A 412 36.92 -7.51 -30.63
C SER A 412 36.18 -8.85 -30.78
N HIS A 413 35.57 -9.37 -29.71
CA HIS A 413 34.92 -10.68 -29.65
C HIS A 413 35.85 -11.85 -30.03
N VAL A 414 37.17 -11.70 -29.80
CA VAL A 414 38.19 -12.72 -30.07
C VAL A 414 38.60 -13.45 -28.79
N ALA A 415 38.50 -12.76 -27.64
CA ALA A 415 38.83 -13.30 -26.34
C ALA A 415 37.62 -13.28 -25.40
N LEU A 416 37.42 -14.38 -24.67
CA LEU A 416 36.38 -14.50 -23.64
C LEU A 416 37.05 -14.78 -22.30
N VAL A 417 36.62 -14.08 -21.27
CA VAL A 417 37.00 -14.36 -19.88
C VAL A 417 35.84 -15.02 -19.16
N SER A 418 36.14 -16.07 -18.41
CA SER A 418 35.20 -16.77 -17.54
C SER A 418 35.87 -16.96 -16.18
N MET A 419 35.28 -16.34 -15.16
CA MET A 419 35.71 -16.44 -13.77
C MET A 419 34.60 -17.14 -12.97
N MET A 420 34.99 -18.03 -12.07
CA MET A 420 34.10 -18.61 -11.07
C MET A 420 34.80 -18.59 -9.71
N LEU A 421 34.23 -17.84 -8.76
CA LEU A 421 34.58 -17.92 -7.35
C LEU A 421 33.50 -18.72 -6.65
N ASN A 422 33.83 -19.94 -6.26
CA ASN A 422 32.90 -20.86 -5.61
C ASN A 422 32.50 -20.33 -4.22
N SER A 423 31.32 -20.68 -3.73
CA SER A 423 30.82 -20.28 -2.41
C SER A 423 31.78 -20.67 -1.28
N GLY A 424 32.52 -21.78 -1.44
CA GLY A 424 33.56 -22.22 -0.51
C GLY A 424 34.73 -21.24 -0.34
N ALA A 425 35.00 -20.38 -1.33
CA ALA A 425 36.03 -19.35 -1.23
C ALA A 425 35.65 -18.18 -0.30
N PHE A 426 34.40 -18.13 0.15
CA PHE A 426 33.85 -17.06 0.98
C PHE A 426 33.42 -17.60 2.36
N SER A 427 33.62 -16.80 3.41
CA SER A 427 33.32 -17.16 4.80
C SER A 427 32.86 -15.93 5.60
N PRO A 428 31.54 -15.68 5.79
CA PRO A 428 30.40 -16.41 5.23
C PRO A 428 30.06 -16.02 3.77
N PHE A 429 29.34 -16.91 3.08
CA PHE A 429 28.66 -16.65 1.81
C PHE A 429 27.16 -16.79 1.99
N ARG A 430 26.41 -15.77 1.56
CA ARG A 430 24.96 -15.81 1.48
C ARG A 430 24.52 -15.13 0.20
N CYS A 431 23.80 -15.86 -0.64
CA CYS A 431 23.12 -15.36 -1.82
C CYS A 431 21.69 -15.89 -1.73
N ASP A 432 20.71 -15.01 -1.52
CA ASP A 432 19.32 -15.44 -1.36
C ASP A 432 18.61 -15.63 -2.70
N ARG A 433 19.07 -14.93 -3.74
CA ARG A 433 18.55 -14.93 -5.11
C ARG A 433 19.68 -14.66 -6.09
N ASN A 434 19.50 -15.12 -7.33
CA ASN A 434 20.45 -14.80 -8.39
C ASN A 434 20.41 -13.30 -8.69
N ILE A 435 21.54 -12.62 -8.47
CA ILE A 435 21.69 -11.18 -8.65
C ILE A 435 22.85 -10.93 -9.60
N ALA A 436 22.62 -10.07 -10.60
CA ALA A 436 23.64 -9.60 -11.51
C ALA A 436 24.12 -8.21 -11.08
N LEU A 437 25.42 -8.07 -10.80
CA LEU A 437 26.02 -6.79 -10.44
C LEU A 437 26.82 -6.25 -11.64
N GLY A 438 26.24 -5.32 -12.38
CA GLY A 438 26.93 -4.63 -13.47
C GLY A 438 27.88 -3.57 -12.94
N ILE A 439 29.18 -3.81 -13.08
CA ILE A 439 30.22 -2.95 -12.48
C ILE A 439 31.22 -2.54 -13.55
N ASN A 440 31.57 -1.25 -13.58
CA ASN A 440 32.73 -0.77 -14.30
C ASN A 440 34.02 -1.20 -13.59
N LEU A 441 34.82 -2.03 -14.26
CA LEU A 441 36.06 -2.59 -13.70
C LEU A 441 37.11 -1.52 -13.41
N GLY A 442 37.11 -0.41 -14.14
CA GLY A 442 37.96 0.75 -13.87
C GLY A 442 37.65 1.42 -12.53
N SER A 443 36.37 1.57 -12.20
CA SER A 443 35.91 2.08 -10.90
C SER A 443 36.19 1.09 -9.78
N LEU A 444 35.90 -0.20 -9.99
CA LEU A 444 36.18 -1.26 -9.02
C LEU A 444 37.67 -1.34 -8.69
N THR A 445 38.55 -1.23 -9.68
CA THR A 445 40.01 -1.21 -9.48
C THR A 445 40.45 -0.04 -8.60
N LYS A 446 39.84 1.13 -8.72
CA LYS A 446 40.17 2.30 -7.88
C LYS A 446 39.78 2.07 -6.43
N VAL A 447 38.64 1.43 -6.18
CA VAL A 447 38.18 1.10 -4.82
C VAL A 447 39.05 -0.01 -4.21
N LEU A 448 39.34 -1.07 -4.96
CA LEU A 448 40.20 -2.17 -4.52
C LEU A 448 41.66 -1.74 -4.23
N ARG A 449 42.11 -0.60 -4.77
CA ARG A 449 43.42 -0.01 -4.41
C ARG A 449 43.47 0.53 -2.99
N ALA A 450 42.34 0.91 -2.40
CA ALA A 450 42.27 1.40 -1.03
C ALA A 450 42.40 0.27 0.02
N ALA A 451 42.20 -0.98 -0.40
CA ALA A 451 42.35 -2.18 0.41
C ALA A 451 43.81 -2.62 0.51
N GLY A 452 44.23 -2.96 1.73
CA GLY A 452 45.45 -3.68 2.01
C GLY A 452 45.39 -5.13 1.52
N ASN A 453 46.55 -5.77 1.35
CA ASN A 453 46.60 -7.15 0.85
C ASN A 453 46.05 -8.19 1.85
N GLU A 454 46.12 -7.88 3.15
CA GLU A 454 45.67 -8.74 4.25
C GLU A 454 44.29 -8.33 4.79
N ASP A 455 43.63 -7.35 4.17
CA ASP A 455 42.30 -6.92 4.58
C ASP A 455 41.25 -7.95 4.12
N ILE A 456 40.22 -8.10 4.93
CA ILE A 456 39.04 -8.91 4.67
C ILE A 456 38.08 -8.05 3.86
N LEU A 457 37.58 -8.57 2.74
CA LEU A 457 36.61 -7.89 1.89
C LEU A 457 35.23 -8.50 2.10
N THR A 458 34.23 -7.67 2.38
CA THR A 458 32.82 -8.07 2.40
C THR A 458 32.07 -7.32 1.31
N ILE A 459 31.45 -8.06 0.40
CA ILE A 459 30.60 -7.53 -0.67
C ILE A 459 29.16 -7.64 -0.19
N LYS A 460 28.45 -6.51 -0.18
CA LYS A 460 27.05 -6.41 0.21
C LYS A 460 26.23 -5.81 -0.91
N ALA A 461 25.14 -6.46 -1.27
CA ALA A 461 24.16 -5.94 -2.22
C ALA A 461 22.75 -6.36 -1.82
N GLU A 462 21.78 -5.49 -2.06
CA GLU A 462 20.35 -5.79 -1.91
C GLU A 462 19.83 -6.59 -3.13
N ASP A 463 18.60 -7.09 -3.08
CA ASP A 463 17.99 -7.88 -4.17
C ASP A 463 17.86 -7.12 -5.51
N ALA A 464 17.64 -5.81 -5.47
CA ALA A 464 17.59 -4.92 -6.64
C ALA A 464 18.53 -3.73 -6.41
N PRO A 465 19.85 -3.96 -6.48
CA PRO A 465 20.82 -2.99 -6.00
C PRO A 465 21.05 -1.90 -7.07
N ASP A 466 20.88 -0.64 -6.69
CA ASP A 466 21.42 0.50 -7.46
C ASP A 466 22.91 0.72 -7.17
N VAL A 467 23.35 0.23 -6.01
CA VAL A 467 24.71 0.37 -5.48
C VAL A 467 25.15 -0.94 -4.85
N VAL A 468 26.42 -1.31 -5.06
CA VAL A 468 27.10 -2.36 -4.30
C VAL A 468 27.98 -1.73 -3.24
N ASN A 469 27.91 -2.28 -2.03
CA ASN A 469 28.68 -1.84 -0.89
C ASN A 469 29.87 -2.79 -0.67
N LEU A 470 31.08 -2.22 -0.61
CA LEU A 470 32.33 -2.94 -0.38
C LEU A 470 32.91 -2.49 0.96
N VAL A 471 32.97 -3.43 1.91
CA VAL A 471 33.53 -3.20 3.24
C VAL A 471 34.88 -3.89 3.35
N PHE A 472 35.93 -3.13 3.61
CA PHE A 472 37.26 -3.62 3.90
C PHE A 472 37.53 -3.52 5.40
N GLU A 473 37.87 -4.65 6.01
CA GLU A 473 38.18 -4.76 7.44
C GLU A 473 39.59 -5.31 7.60
N THR A 474 40.45 -4.58 8.32
CA THR A 474 41.78 -5.11 8.66
C THR A 474 41.65 -6.22 9.73
N LYS A 475 42.49 -7.26 9.68
CA LYS A 475 42.50 -8.37 10.67
C LYS A 475 42.57 -7.93 12.14
N SER A 476 43.18 -6.78 12.42
CA SER A 476 43.25 -6.19 13.76
C SER A 476 41.97 -5.46 14.20
N SER A 477 40.93 -5.44 13.36
CA SER A 477 39.67 -4.68 13.50
C SER A 477 39.86 -3.17 13.76
N SER A 478 41.07 -2.65 13.61
CA SER A 478 41.40 -1.25 13.92
C SER A 478 40.88 -0.27 12.87
N ARG A 479 40.65 -0.75 11.64
CA ARG A 479 40.21 0.06 10.50
C ARG A 479 39.15 -0.70 9.73
N ILE A 480 38.01 -0.03 9.52
CA ILE A 480 36.94 -0.45 8.64
C ILE A 480 36.78 0.65 7.60
N SER A 481 36.83 0.30 6.32
CA SER A 481 36.65 1.23 5.20
C SER A 481 35.51 0.75 4.32
N GLU A 482 34.51 1.60 4.13
CA GLU A 482 33.29 1.29 3.40
C GLU A 482 33.22 2.14 2.14
N TYR A 483 32.90 1.50 1.01
CA TYR A 483 32.84 2.14 -0.30
C TYR A 483 31.61 1.69 -1.07
N ASP A 484 30.81 2.64 -1.52
CA ASP A 484 29.66 2.39 -2.38
C ASP A 484 30.04 2.63 -3.85
N ILE A 485 29.77 1.63 -4.69
CA ILE A 485 29.94 1.72 -6.15
C ILE A 485 28.55 1.65 -6.79
N LYS A 486 28.26 2.60 -7.67
CA LYS A 486 27.02 2.58 -8.48
C LYS A 486 27.08 1.46 -9.49
N LEU A 487 26.00 0.70 -9.55
CA LEU A 487 25.81 -0.36 -10.51
C LEU A 487 25.27 0.21 -11.82
N MET A 488 25.45 -0.57 -12.89
CA MET A 488 24.99 -0.24 -14.23
C MET A 488 24.19 -1.41 -14.79
N ASP A 489 23.16 -1.11 -15.57
CA ASP A 489 22.44 -2.13 -16.32
C ASP A 489 23.25 -2.50 -17.56
N ILE A 490 23.84 -3.70 -17.54
CA ILE A 490 24.59 -4.26 -18.66
C ILE A 490 23.80 -5.47 -19.16
N ASP A 491 23.50 -5.50 -20.46
CA ASP A 491 22.79 -6.62 -21.07
C ASP A 491 23.61 -7.91 -20.93
N GLN A 492 22.95 -8.99 -20.51
CA GLN A 492 23.57 -10.29 -20.31
C GLN A 492 23.49 -11.15 -21.58
N GLU A 493 24.64 -11.37 -22.21
CA GLU A 493 24.82 -12.44 -23.19
C GLU A 493 25.61 -13.58 -22.56
N HIS A 494 24.89 -14.48 -21.89
CA HIS A 494 25.48 -15.71 -21.35
C HIS A 494 25.80 -16.67 -22.49
N LEU A 495 27.09 -16.92 -22.70
CA LEU A 495 27.57 -17.88 -23.69
C LEU A 495 27.70 -19.24 -23.01
N GLY A 496 26.86 -20.19 -23.44
CA GLY A 496 26.99 -21.59 -23.02
C GLY A 496 28.31 -22.16 -23.56
N ILE A 497 29.28 -22.38 -22.67
CA ILE A 497 30.55 -23.01 -23.02
C ILE A 497 30.31 -24.53 -22.99
N PRO A 498 30.42 -25.25 -24.12
CA PRO A 498 30.28 -26.70 -24.15
C PRO A 498 31.51 -27.38 -23.53
N ASP A 499 31.29 -28.50 -22.86
CA ASP A 499 32.36 -29.40 -22.42
C ASP A 499 33.01 -30.02 -23.65
N THR A 500 34.21 -29.55 -23.99
CA THR A 500 34.96 -29.99 -25.17
C THR A 500 36.19 -30.78 -24.75
N GLU A 501 36.50 -31.83 -25.52
CA GLU A 501 37.74 -32.58 -25.35
C GLU A 501 38.88 -31.84 -26.04
N TYR A 502 39.98 -31.66 -25.32
CA TYR A 502 41.17 -30.98 -25.82
C TYR A 502 42.22 -32.01 -26.27
N ALA A 503 42.83 -31.76 -27.42
CA ALA A 503 43.84 -32.64 -27.99
C ALA A 503 45.16 -32.64 -27.18
N ALA A 504 45.54 -31.49 -26.63
CA ALA A 504 46.69 -31.36 -25.76
C ALA A 504 46.37 -30.52 -24.52
N THR A 505 46.76 -31.01 -23.34
CA THR A 505 46.70 -30.30 -22.06
C THR A 505 48.10 -30.15 -21.51
N ILE A 506 48.52 -28.91 -21.27
CA ILE A 506 49.86 -28.58 -20.79
C ILE A 506 49.71 -27.84 -19.46
N LYS A 507 50.37 -28.31 -18.39
CA LYS A 507 50.51 -27.53 -17.17
C LYS A 507 51.97 -27.11 -17.01
N MET A 508 52.20 -25.84 -16.76
CA MET A 508 53.54 -25.29 -16.57
C MET A 508 53.51 -24.15 -15.53
N PRO A 509 54.68 -23.71 -15.05
CA PRO A 509 54.76 -22.57 -14.13
C PRO A 509 54.26 -21.28 -14.79
N ALA A 510 53.38 -20.55 -14.10
CA ALA A 510 52.78 -19.31 -14.61
C ALA A 510 53.83 -18.20 -14.83
N ALA A 511 54.90 -18.20 -14.04
CA ALA A 511 56.03 -17.26 -14.17
C ALA A 511 56.85 -17.52 -15.44
N GLU A 512 57.03 -18.79 -15.81
CA GLU A 512 57.76 -19.16 -17.03
C GLU A 512 56.94 -18.83 -18.27
N PHE A 513 55.63 -19.14 -18.26
CA PHE A 513 54.72 -18.75 -19.33
C PHE A 513 54.70 -17.22 -19.54
N GLN A 514 54.63 -16.45 -18.46
CA GLN A 514 54.69 -14.98 -18.51
C GLN A 514 56.00 -14.47 -19.12
N ARG A 515 57.13 -15.10 -18.77
CA ARG A 515 58.44 -14.75 -19.33
C ARG A 515 58.46 -15.04 -20.84
N ILE A 516 58.00 -16.20 -21.26
CA ILE A 516 57.94 -16.61 -22.67
C ILE A 516 57.09 -15.61 -23.48
N CYS A 517 55.88 -15.28 -23.01
CA CYS A 517 55.01 -14.33 -23.72
C CYS A 517 55.64 -12.94 -23.83
N ARG A 518 56.33 -12.46 -22.79
CA ARG A 518 57.00 -11.16 -22.81
C ARG A 518 58.21 -11.15 -23.75
N ASP A 519 59.03 -12.20 -23.71
CA ASP A 519 60.26 -12.29 -24.50
C ASP A 519 59.92 -12.45 -26.00
N LEU A 520 58.93 -13.28 -26.34
CA LEU A 520 58.47 -13.44 -27.73
C LEU A 520 57.65 -12.24 -28.22
N GLY A 521 56.91 -11.56 -27.33
CA GLY A 521 56.14 -10.35 -27.65
C GLY A 521 56.99 -9.15 -28.07
N ALA A 522 58.29 -9.15 -27.74
CA ALA A 522 59.24 -8.14 -28.23
C ALA A 522 59.70 -8.39 -29.68
N LEU A 523 59.54 -9.62 -30.19
CA LEU A 523 60.01 -10.04 -31.52
C LEU A 523 58.89 -10.05 -32.56
N SER A 524 57.68 -10.48 -32.18
CA SER A 524 56.52 -10.60 -33.07
C SER A 524 55.21 -10.40 -32.32
N GLU A 525 54.14 -10.09 -33.05
CA GLU A 525 52.78 -9.97 -32.51
C GLU A 525 52.04 -11.31 -32.40
N SER A 526 52.59 -12.38 -33.00
CA SER A 526 51.97 -13.70 -33.05
C SER A 526 52.94 -14.79 -32.59
N VAL A 527 52.42 -15.82 -31.92
CA VAL A 527 53.18 -17.00 -31.49
C VAL A 527 52.51 -18.26 -32.01
N LEU A 528 53.30 -19.15 -32.58
CA LEU A 528 52.95 -20.52 -32.89
C LEU A 528 53.20 -21.37 -31.64
N ILE A 529 52.15 -22.00 -31.12
CA ILE A 529 52.23 -22.98 -30.03
C ILE A 529 52.08 -24.36 -30.67
N GLU A 530 53.16 -25.13 -30.64
CA GLU A 530 53.26 -26.47 -31.21
C GLU A 530 53.47 -27.48 -30.08
N CYS A 531 52.55 -28.44 -29.95
CA CYS A 531 52.66 -29.54 -29.01
C CYS A 531 53.03 -30.81 -29.78
N SER A 532 54.25 -31.32 -29.55
CA SER A 532 54.77 -32.55 -30.15
C SER A 532 55.27 -33.55 -29.10
N LYS A 533 55.63 -34.77 -29.50
CA LYS A 533 56.22 -35.77 -28.58
C LYS A 533 57.51 -35.30 -27.90
N ASP A 534 58.22 -34.36 -28.53
CA ASP A 534 59.47 -33.79 -28.01
C ASP A 534 59.25 -32.70 -26.94
N GLY A 535 58.00 -32.24 -26.78
CA GLY A 535 57.61 -31.19 -25.85
C GLY A 535 56.74 -30.11 -26.49
N VAL A 536 56.57 -29.02 -25.75
CA VAL A 536 55.81 -27.84 -26.19
C VAL A 536 56.79 -26.79 -26.70
N LYS A 537 56.58 -26.33 -27.92
CA LYS A 537 57.41 -25.33 -28.58
C LYS A 537 56.59 -24.07 -28.83
N PHE A 538 57.13 -22.95 -28.36
CA PHE A 538 56.65 -21.60 -28.65
C PHE A 538 57.58 -20.98 -29.68
N ALA A 539 57.09 -20.71 -30.88
CA ALA A 539 57.88 -20.12 -31.95
C ALA A 539 57.25 -18.81 -32.43
N CYS A 540 58.06 -17.82 -32.75
CA CYS A 540 57.59 -16.60 -33.39
C CYS A 540 58.51 -16.21 -34.54
N SER A 541 57.93 -15.59 -35.55
CA SER A 541 58.64 -15.00 -36.68
C SER A 541 58.16 -13.56 -36.81
N GLY A 542 59.10 -12.61 -36.81
CA GLY A 542 58.82 -11.18 -36.97
C GLY A 542 59.92 -10.50 -37.76
N ASP A 543 59.76 -9.19 -37.99
CA ASP A 543 60.66 -8.41 -38.86
C ASP A 543 62.07 -8.27 -38.29
N ILE A 544 62.18 -8.26 -36.96
CA ILE A 544 63.45 -8.10 -36.23
C ILE A 544 64.22 -9.43 -36.17
N GLY A 545 63.51 -10.57 -36.22
CA GLY A 545 64.09 -11.90 -36.14
C GLY A 545 63.06 -12.98 -35.80
N SER A 546 63.54 -14.22 -35.69
CA SER A 546 62.76 -15.36 -35.21
C SER A 546 63.24 -15.82 -33.84
N GLY A 547 62.31 -16.31 -33.03
CA GLY A 547 62.58 -16.83 -31.69
C GLY A 547 61.86 -18.16 -31.48
N SER A 548 62.48 -19.09 -30.76
CA SER A 548 61.84 -20.35 -30.38
C SER A 548 62.24 -20.79 -28.98
N VAL A 549 61.27 -21.15 -28.15
CA VAL A 549 61.46 -21.70 -26.81
C VAL A 549 60.82 -23.08 -26.77
N ILE A 550 61.54 -24.09 -26.30
CA ILE A 550 61.05 -25.47 -26.19
C ILE A 550 61.05 -25.88 -24.73
N LEU A 551 59.88 -26.23 -24.21
CA LEU A 551 59.68 -26.80 -22.89
C LEU A 551 59.50 -28.31 -23.02
N LYS A 552 60.36 -29.05 -22.33
CA LYS A 552 60.26 -30.51 -22.23
C LYS A 552 59.55 -30.90 -20.95
N GLN A 553 58.87 -32.05 -20.97
CA GLN A 553 58.26 -32.60 -19.78
C GLN A 553 59.33 -32.85 -18.71
N ASN A 554 59.13 -32.27 -17.53
CA ASN A 554 60.05 -32.43 -16.41
C ASN A 554 59.25 -32.66 -15.12
N PRO A 555 59.12 -33.92 -14.67
CA PRO A 555 58.55 -34.24 -13.37
C PRO A 555 59.56 -33.88 -12.28
N SER A 556 59.59 -32.62 -11.88
CA SER A 556 60.48 -32.15 -10.82
C SER A 556 59.92 -32.56 -9.44
N ILE A 557 60.58 -33.50 -8.77
CA ILE A 557 60.11 -34.07 -7.48
C ILE A 557 60.30 -33.07 -6.32
N ASP A 558 61.31 -32.20 -6.40
CA ASP A 558 61.70 -31.33 -5.28
C ASP A 558 60.79 -30.09 -5.13
N LYS A 559 60.13 -29.65 -6.21
CA LYS A 559 59.20 -28.52 -6.21
C LYS A 559 58.06 -28.74 -7.21
N PRO A 560 56.85 -29.09 -6.77
CA PRO A 560 55.72 -29.32 -7.67
C PRO A 560 55.31 -28.04 -8.43
N SER A 561 55.59 -26.85 -7.89
CA SER A 561 55.28 -25.57 -8.56
C SER A 561 56.10 -25.29 -9.83
N GLU A 562 57.25 -25.95 -10.00
CA GLU A 562 58.11 -25.82 -11.18
C GLU A 562 57.87 -26.96 -12.21
N GLU A 563 56.94 -27.88 -11.93
CA GLU A 563 56.66 -29.03 -12.79
C GLU A 563 56.04 -28.61 -14.13
N VAL A 564 56.47 -29.28 -15.21
CA VAL A 564 55.85 -29.20 -16.53
C VAL A 564 55.28 -30.56 -16.89
N THR A 565 53.95 -30.65 -16.97
CA THR A 565 53.22 -31.84 -17.42
C THR A 565 52.56 -31.60 -18.76
N ILE A 566 52.65 -32.58 -19.65
CA ILE A 566 52.12 -32.50 -21.02
C ILE A 566 51.34 -33.80 -21.26
N ASP A 567 50.02 -33.68 -21.35
CA ASP A 567 49.11 -34.76 -21.72
C ASP A 567 48.67 -34.51 -23.18
N MET A 568 49.07 -35.40 -24.08
CA MET A 568 48.81 -35.27 -25.52
C MET A 568 48.09 -36.49 -26.05
N THR A 569 46.98 -36.26 -26.72
CA THR A 569 46.28 -37.27 -27.54
C THR A 569 46.69 -37.14 -29.01
N GLU A 570 46.70 -35.92 -29.53
CA GLU A 570 47.08 -35.60 -30.92
C GLU A 570 48.03 -34.38 -30.98
N PRO A 571 48.97 -34.33 -31.94
CA PRO A 571 49.85 -33.19 -32.12
C PRO A 571 49.05 -31.99 -32.66
N VAL A 572 49.26 -30.81 -32.07
CA VAL A 572 48.54 -29.58 -32.44
C VAL A 572 49.54 -28.44 -32.63
N ALA A 573 49.35 -27.66 -33.70
CA ALA A 573 50.13 -26.46 -33.97
C ALA A 573 49.17 -25.32 -34.34
N LEU A 574 49.06 -24.32 -33.46
CA LEU A 574 48.12 -23.20 -33.63
C LEU A 574 48.81 -21.87 -33.37
N THR A 575 48.43 -20.86 -34.13
CA THR A 575 48.97 -19.50 -34.00
C THR A 575 48.04 -18.63 -33.19
N PHE A 576 48.56 -17.88 -32.22
CA PHE A 576 47.78 -16.97 -31.36
C PHE A 576 48.41 -15.58 -31.32
N SER A 577 47.61 -14.58 -30.96
CA SER A 577 48.12 -13.22 -30.75
C SER A 577 48.79 -13.08 -29.38
N LEU A 578 50.06 -12.67 -29.37
CA LEU A 578 50.84 -12.43 -28.16
C LEU A 578 50.30 -11.26 -27.32
N LYS A 579 49.59 -10.32 -27.95
CA LYS A 579 48.92 -9.19 -27.25
C LYS A 579 47.93 -9.69 -26.21
N TYR A 580 47.08 -10.66 -26.56
CA TYR A 580 46.11 -11.25 -25.63
C TYR A 580 46.78 -12.15 -24.59
N LEU A 581 47.74 -12.98 -25.00
CA LEU A 581 48.47 -13.85 -24.08
C LEU A 581 49.22 -13.05 -23.00
N THR A 582 49.82 -11.91 -23.38
CA THR A 582 50.48 -11.01 -22.43
C THR A 582 49.49 -10.42 -21.41
N ASN A 583 48.25 -10.14 -21.84
CA ASN A 583 47.19 -9.71 -20.92
C ASN A 583 46.78 -10.84 -19.96
N PHE A 584 46.62 -12.07 -20.46
CA PHE A 584 46.28 -13.23 -19.61
C PHE A 584 47.38 -13.51 -18.57
N CYS A 585 48.65 -13.28 -18.93
CA CYS A 585 49.78 -13.43 -18.00
C CYS A 585 49.73 -12.48 -16.78
N LYS A 586 48.85 -11.47 -16.75
CA LYS A 586 48.62 -10.66 -15.55
C LYS A 586 47.97 -11.47 -14.42
N ALA A 587 47.29 -12.57 -14.76
CA ALA A 587 46.72 -13.51 -13.82
C ALA A 587 47.76 -14.42 -13.14
N SER A 588 49.04 -14.41 -13.55
CA SER A 588 50.10 -15.23 -12.94
C SER A 588 50.31 -14.95 -11.43
N GLY A 589 49.80 -13.84 -10.90
CA GLY A 589 49.80 -13.59 -9.46
C GLY A 589 48.74 -14.38 -8.66
N LEU A 590 47.79 -15.04 -9.33
CA LEU A 590 46.70 -15.81 -8.71
C LEU A 590 47.08 -17.27 -8.46
N SER A 591 47.88 -17.86 -9.34
CA SER A 591 48.27 -19.26 -9.31
C SER A 591 49.71 -19.43 -9.75
N ASP A 592 50.45 -20.32 -9.08
CA ASP A 592 51.84 -20.61 -9.41
C ASP A 592 51.96 -21.40 -10.73
N GLN A 593 50.89 -22.09 -11.13
CA GLN A 593 50.81 -22.87 -12.38
C GLN A 593 49.70 -22.34 -13.29
N VAL A 594 49.91 -22.52 -14.59
CA VAL A 594 48.93 -22.26 -15.64
C VAL A 594 48.68 -23.53 -16.43
N LYS A 595 47.42 -23.79 -16.78
CA LYS A 595 47.00 -24.90 -17.62
C LYS A 595 46.59 -24.35 -18.99
N LEU A 596 47.22 -24.83 -20.05
CA LEU A 596 46.88 -24.53 -21.44
C LEU A 596 46.22 -25.76 -22.08
N CYS A 597 45.02 -25.61 -22.63
CA CYS A 597 44.36 -26.67 -23.39
C CYS A 597 44.20 -26.23 -24.85
N LEU A 598 44.70 -27.06 -25.77
CA LEU A 598 44.72 -26.78 -27.22
C LEU A 598 43.93 -27.85 -27.97
N SER A 599 43.20 -27.41 -28.99
CA SER A 599 42.53 -28.24 -29.99
C SER A 599 42.38 -27.43 -31.28
N SER A 600 42.42 -28.06 -32.46
CA SER A 600 42.32 -27.36 -33.74
C SER A 600 40.94 -26.73 -33.99
N GLU A 601 39.89 -27.29 -33.41
CA GLU A 601 38.49 -26.87 -33.63
C GLU A 601 37.94 -25.95 -32.53
N VAL A 602 38.68 -25.77 -31.43
CA VAL A 602 38.21 -25.07 -30.21
C VAL A 602 39.20 -23.98 -29.84
N PRO A 603 38.76 -22.82 -29.31
CA PRO A 603 39.65 -21.80 -28.79
C PRO A 603 40.64 -22.34 -27.75
N LEU A 604 41.83 -21.74 -27.69
CA LEU A 604 42.82 -22.00 -26.64
C LEU A 604 42.21 -21.63 -25.29
N LEU A 605 42.22 -22.59 -24.36
CA LEU A 605 41.86 -22.36 -22.97
C LEU A 605 43.13 -22.14 -22.14
N VAL A 606 43.21 -21.00 -21.46
CA VAL A 606 44.23 -20.67 -20.46
C VAL A 606 43.56 -20.60 -19.10
N GLU A 607 43.82 -21.58 -18.23
CA GLU A 607 43.22 -21.69 -16.91
C GLU A 607 44.24 -21.43 -15.80
N TYR A 608 43.89 -20.51 -14.90
CA TYR A 608 44.56 -20.28 -13.62
C TYR A 608 43.66 -20.81 -12.50
N GLY A 609 44.14 -21.82 -11.77
CA GLY A 609 43.41 -22.41 -10.66
C GLY A 609 43.53 -21.55 -9.38
N LEU A 610 42.40 -21.31 -8.72
CA LEU A 610 42.33 -20.67 -7.40
C LEU A 610 41.93 -21.70 -6.33
N GLN A 611 41.83 -21.27 -5.07
CA GLN A 611 41.38 -22.10 -3.96
C GLN A 611 39.89 -22.52 -4.12
N ASP A 612 39.50 -23.62 -3.47
CA ASP A 612 38.11 -24.10 -3.38
C ASP A 612 37.40 -24.37 -4.72
N GLN A 613 38.13 -24.94 -5.68
CA GLN A 613 37.64 -25.22 -7.05
C GLN A 613 37.25 -23.96 -7.84
N SER A 614 37.67 -22.79 -7.39
CA SER A 614 37.52 -21.54 -8.12
C SER A 614 38.54 -21.46 -9.26
N TYR A 615 38.21 -20.78 -10.35
CA TYR A 615 39.08 -20.67 -11.51
C TYR A 615 38.93 -19.32 -12.22
N LEU A 616 39.99 -18.95 -12.94
CA LEU A 616 39.98 -17.89 -13.93
C LEU A 616 40.43 -18.48 -15.27
N ARG A 617 39.52 -18.54 -16.23
CA ARG A 617 39.70 -19.11 -17.55
C ARG A 617 39.64 -18.02 -18.62
N PHE A 618 40.58 -18.06 -19.54
CA PHE A 618 40.58 -17.24 -20.74
C PHE A 618 40.47 -18.13 -21.96
N TYR A 619 39.60 -17.77 -22.89
CA TYR A 619 39.46 -18.43 -24.18
C TYR A 619 39.96 -17.47 -25.25
N LEU A 620 40.79 -17.97 -26.17
CA LEU A 620 41.34 -17.17 -27.27
C LEU A 620 41.23 -17.93 -28.58
N ALA A 621 40.55 -17.32 -29.55
CA ALA A 621 40.47 -17.90 -30.89
C ALA A 621 41.87 -17.94 -31.54
N PRO A 622 42.21 -19.05 -32.23
CA PRO A 622 43.44 -19.10 -33.01
C PRO A 622 43.37 -18.13 -34.19
N LYS A 623 44.52 -17.59 -34.59
CA LYS A 623 44.67 -16.96 -35.89
C LYS A 623 44.66 -18.06 -36.94
N ILE A 624 43.60 -18.12 -37.71
CA ILE A 624 43.56 -18.93 -38.94
C ILE A 624 44.60 -18.28 -39.87
N GLY A 625 45.63 -19.04 -40.25
CA GLY A 625 46.49 -18.61 -41.34
C GLY A 625 45.68 -18.60 -42.62
N ASP A 626 45.95 -17.67 -43.53
CA ASP A 626 45.41 -17.77 -44.88
C ASP A 626 45.87 -19.13 -45.45
N GLU A 627 44.98 -20.12 -45.47
CA GLU A 627 45.21 -21.36 -46.19
C GLU A 627 45.18 -20.98 -47.68
N ASP A 628 46.36 -21.01 -48.31
CA ASP A 628 46.50 -21.03 -49.77
C ASP A 628 45.82 -22.27 -50.38
#